data_AF-A0A4V2WSN3-F1
#
_entry.id   AF-A0A4V2WSN3-F1
#
_cell.length_a   1.000
_cell.length_b   1.000
_cell.length_c   1.000
_cell.angle_alpha   90.00
_cell.angle_beta   90.00
_cell.angle_gamma   90.00
#
_symmetry.space_group_name_H-M   'P 1'
#
loop_
_entity.id
_entity.type
_entity.pdbx_description
1 polymer ?
#
loop_
_entity_poly.entity_id
_entity_poly.type
_entity_poly.pdbx_seq_one_letter_code
_entity_poly.pdbx_strand_id
1 'polypeptide(L)'
;MEKEVVGTVIETKKQWWLKINKKTARTHALDGAAFPYIIKVKYTVDGNDYVKRKWLGIGYSVPDVGSSLTVAYCVEKPNKAKILL
;
A
#
# COMPACT_ATOMS: atom_id res chain seq x y z
N MET A 1 4.43 -12.48 -19.40
CA MET A 1 3.06 -11.95 -19.59
C MET A 1 2.53 -11.53 -18.22
N GLU A 2 2.02 -10.32 -18.08
CA GLU A 2 1.40 -9.85 -16.82
C GLU A 2 -0.10 -10.12 -16.87
N LYS A 3 -0.68 -10.57 -15.75
CA LYS A 3 -2.12 -10.76 -15.57
C LYS A 3 -2.59 -9.93 -14.39
N GLU A 4 -3.86 -9.59 -14.38
CA GLU A 4 -4.48 -8.82 -13.31
C GLU A 4 -5.39 -9.71 -12.47
N VAL A 5 -5.40 -9.46 -11.16
CA VAL A 5 -6.30 -10.09 -10.20
C VAL A 5 -6.75 -9.07 -9.17
N VAL A 6 -7.95 -9.26 -8.62
CA VAL A 6 -8.44 -8.45 -7.52
C VAL A 6 -7.83 -8.96 -6.22
N GLY A 7 -7.08 -8.09 -5.55
CA GLY A 7 -6.59 -8.28 -4.19
C GLY A 7 -7.43 -7.52 -3.18
N THR A 8 -7.38 -7.94 -1.92
CA THR A 8 -8.04 -7.28 -0.79
C THR A 8 -6.98 -6.73 0.16
N VAL A 9 -7.13 -5.49 0.59
CA VAL A 9 -6.25 -4.89 1.61
C VAL A 9 -6.53 -5.56 2.95
N ILE A 10 -5.52 -6.18 3.55
CA ILE A 10 -5.64 -6.85 4.86
C ILE A 10 -5.06 -6.03 6.00
N GLU A 11 -4.16 -5.08 5.70
CA GLU A 11 -3.54 -4.24 6.70
C GLU A 11 -3.11 -2.91 6.07
N THR A 12 -3.41 -1.81 6.76
CA THR A 12 -2.93 -0.47 6.42
C THR A 12 -2.24 0.11 7.66
N LYS A 13 -0.91 0.29 7.58
CA LYS A 13 -0.09 0.72 8.72
C LYS A 13 0.57 2.06 8.45
N LYS A 14 0.21 3.07 9.25
CA LYS A 14 0.88 4.37 9.29
C LYS A 14 2.30 4.22 9.84
N GLN A 15 3.27 4.82 9.14
CA GLN A 15 4.68 4.78 9.53
C GLN A 15 5.02 6.01 10.38
N TRP A 16 4.65 5.97 11.67
CA TRP A 16 4.85 7.07 12.62
C TRP A 16 6.31 7.50 12.80
N TRP A 17 7.25 6.57 12.58
CA TRP A 17 8.68 6.83 12.70
C TRP A 17 9.21 7.76 11.60
N LEU A 18 8.52 7.88 10.46
CA LEU A 18 8.91 8.74 9.35
C LEU A 18 7.94 9.92 9.23
N LYS A 19 8.21 10.95 10.02
CA LYS A 19 7.46 12.20 10.02
C LYS A 19 8.08 13.18 9.03
N ILE A 20 7.29 13.61 8.05
CA ILE A 20 7.69 14.61 7.07
C ILE A 20 6.91 15.90 7.36
N ASN A 21 7.63 16.99 7.63
CA ASN A 21 7.02 18.30 7.87
C ASN A 21 6.85 19.03 6.54
N LYS A 22 5.62 19.42 6.21
CA LYS A 22 5.32 20.18 4.99
C LYS A 22 5.43 21.70 5.17
N LYS A 23 5.53 22.17 6.43
CA LYS A 23 5.60 23.59 6.78
C LYS A 23 7.00 23.97 7.27
N THR A 24 7.43 25.18 6.94
CA THR A 24 8.71 25.76 7.38
C THR A 24 8.70 26.09 8.88
N ALA A 25 7.58 26.64 9.39
CA ALA A 25 7.36 26.91 10.80
C ALA A 25 6.18 26.10 11.33
N ARG A 26 6.29 25.58 12.55
CA ARG A 26 5.29 24.73 13.20
C ARG A 26 4.86 25.37 14.51
N THR A 27 3.55 25.40 14.74
CA THR A 27 2.98 25.90 16.01
C THR A 27 2.92 24.83 17.10
N HIS A 28 2.90 23.55 16.71
CA HIS A 28 2.88 22.40 17.60
C HIS A 28 3.46 21.16 16.91
N ALA A 29 3.64 20.07 17.66
CA ALA A 29 4.37 18.90 17.19
C ALA A 29 3.80 18.30 15.89
N LEU A 30 2.49 18.18 15.71
CA LEU A 30 1.89 17.56 14.51
C LEU A 30 1.50 18.56 13.42
N ASP A 31 1.81 19.85 13.60
CA ASP A 31 1.42 20.89 12.65
C ASP A 31 2.11 20.68 11.29
N GLY A 32 1.30 20.43 10.25
CA GLY A 32 1.80 20.14 8.91
C GLY A 32 2.58 18.83 8.79
N ALA A 33 2.46 17.92 9.76
CA ALA A 33 3.09 16.61 9.71
C ALA A 33 2.34 15.66 8.78
N ALA A 34 3.06 14.99 7.89
CA ALA A 34 2.55 13.93 7.04
C ALA A 34 3.39 12.67 7.23
N PHE A 35 2.72 11.53 7.16
CA PHE A 35 3.31 10.22 7.40
C PHE A 35 3.01 9.31 6.22
N PRO A 36 3.99 8.52 5.74
CA PRO A 36 3.74 7.49 4.75
C PRO A 36 3.04 6.27 5.37
N TYR A 37 2.53 5.41 4.50
CA TYR A 37 1.83 4.18 4.89
C TYR A 37 2.45 2.98 4.22
N ILE A 38 2.36 1.82 4.87
CA ILE A 38 2.57 0.52 4.24
C ILE A 38 1.21 -0.18 4.21
N ILE A 39 0.81 -0.63 3.04
CA ILE A 39 -0.36 -1.51 2.88
C ILE A 39 0.08 -2.94 2.61
N LYS A 40 -0.71 -3.90 3.08
CA LYS A 40 -0.61 -5.31 2.71
C LYS A 40 -1.87 -5.72 1.97
N VAL A 41 -1.69 -6.31 0.80
CA VAL A 41 -2.77 -6.79 -0.06
C VAL A 41 -2.64 -8.30 -0.19
N LYS A 42 -3.72 -9.01 0.12
CA LYS A 42 -3.85 -10.45 -0.12
C LYS A 42 -4.54 -10.65 -1.47
N TYR A 43 -4.03 -11.55 -2.29
CA TYR A 43 -4.62 -11.93 -3.56
C TYR A 43 -4.41 -13.42 -3.80
N THR A 44 -5.35 -14.05 -4.48
CA THR A 44 -5.34 -15.49 -4.72
C THR A 44 -5.15 -15.76 -6.20
N VAL A 45 -4.17 -16.59 -6.55
CA VAL A 45 -3.89 -16.99 -7.93
C VAL A 45 -3.84 -18.51 -7.97
N ASP A 46 -4.66 -19.13 -8.82
CA ASP A 46 -4.72 -20.58 -9.00
C ASP A 46 -4.87 -21.37 -7.67
N GLY A 47 -5.72 -20.86 -6.77
CA GLY A 47 -5.97 -21.45 -5.44
C GLY A 47 -4.89 -21.17 -4.38
N ASN A 48 -3.81 -20.47 -4.73
CA ASN A 48 -2.74 -20.12 -3.80
C ASN A 48 -2.86 -18.67 -3.34
N ASP A 49 -2.77 -18.46 -2.02
CA ASP A 49 -2.82 -17.15 -1.40
C ASP A 49 -1.45 -16.49 -1.36
N TYR A 50 -1.38 -15.27 -1.89
CA TYR A 50 -0.19 -14.43 -1.87
C TYR A 50 -0.46 -13.13 -1.12
N VAL A 51 0.59 -12.60 -0.50
CA VAL A 51 0.55 -11.30 0.19
C VAL A 51 1.64 -10.40 -0.36
N LYS A 52 1.26 -9.22 -0.84
CA LYS A 52 2.20 -8.19 -1.29
C LYS A 52 2.12 -6.96 -0.40
N ARG A 53 3.26 -6.34 -0.13
CA ARG A 53 3.35 -5.06 0.56
C ARG A 53 3.64 -3.96 -0.44
N LYS A 54 3.01 -2.80 -0.30
CA LYS A 54 3.34 -1.59 -1.06
C LYS A 54 3.53 -0.42 -0.11
N TRP A 55 4.61 0.32 -0.35
CA TRP A 55 4.89 1.58 0.31
C TRP A 55 4.11 2.70 -0.37
N LEU A 56 3.36 3.47 0.41
CA LEU A 56 2.62 4.64 -0.03
C LEU A 56 3.31 5.88 0.50
N GLY A 57 3.81 6.68 -0.43
CA GLY A 57 4.37 7.99 -0.13
C GLY A 57 3.31 8.96 0.36
N ILE A 58 3.75 10.18 0.64
CA ILE A 58 2.85 11.24 1.06
C ILE A 58 2.05 11.76 -0.12
N GLY A 59 0.75 11.99 0.08
CA GLY A 59 -0.16 12.52 -0.93
C GLY A 59 -0.88 11.47 -1.77
N TYR A 60 -0.53 10.19 -1.60
CA TYR A 60 -1.30 9.09 -2.17
C TYR A 60 -2.57 8.84 -1.35
N SER A 61 -3.65 8.43 -2.02
CA SER A 61 -4.83 7.87 -1.35
C SER A 61 -4.41 6.59 -0.65
N VAL A 62 -4.76 6.51 0.64
CA VAL A 62 -4.49 5.34 1.46
C VAL A 62 -5.76 4.50 1.48
N PRO A 63 -5.77 3.30 0.90
CA PRO A 63 -6.95 2.44 0.92
C PRO A 63 -7.18 1.87 2.32
N ASP A 64 -8.46 1.70 2.65
CA ASP A 64 -8.88 1.12 3.92
C ASP A 64 -8.72 -0.41 3.92
N VAL A 65 -8.68 -0.97 5.12
CA VAL A 65 -8.68 -2.43 5.29
C VAL A 65 -10.02 -2.98 4.79
N GLY A 66 -9.97 -4.02 3.96
CA GLY A 66 -11.13 -4.60 3.28
C GLY A 66 -11.38 -4.05 1.88
N SER A 67 -10.74 -2.94 1.48
CA SER A 67 -10.88 -2.43 0.12
C SER A 67 -10.27 -3.37 -0.92
N SER A 68 -10.94 -3.48 -2.07
CA SER A 68 -10.45 -4.24 -3.22
C SER A 68 -9.53 -3.38 -4.10
N LEU A 69 -8.42 -3.95 -4.55
CA LEU A 69 -7.42 -3.30 -5.40
C LEU A 69 -6.98 -4.22 -6.54
N THR A 70 -6.61 -3.65 -7.68
CA THR A 70 -6.05 -4.43 -8.78
C THR A 70 -4.58 -4.75 -8.51
N VAL A 71 -4.21 -6.02 -8.63
CA VAL A 71 -2.84 -6.52 -8.50
C VAL A 71 -2.42 -7.13 -9.84
N ALA A 72 -1.43 -6.53 -10.48
CA ALA A 72 -0.80 -7.12 -11.65
C ALA A 72 0.29 -8.10 -11.19
N TYR A 73 0.31 -9.32 -11.70
CA TYR A 73 1.29 -10.34 -11.36
C TYR A 73 1.89 -11.00 -12.60
N CYS A 74 3.15 -11.45 -12.49
CA CYS A 74 3.79 -12.25 -13.52
C CYS A 74 3.33 -13.71 -13.43
N VAL A 75 2.81 -14.28 -14.52
CA VAL A 75 2.26 -15.65 -14.54
C VAL A 75 3.30 -16.70 -14.14
N GLU A 76 4.54 -16.56 -14.59
CA GLU A 76 5.63 -17.49 -14.25
C GLU A 76 6.06 -17.40 -12.79
N LYS A 77 5.87 -16.23 -12.16
CA LYS A 77 6.28 -15.94 -10.78
C LYS A 77 5.24 -15.05 -10.10
N PRO A 78 4.14 -15.62 -9.58
CA PRO A 78 3.04 -14.85 -9.00
C PRO A 78 3.45 -13.90 -7.86
N ASN A 79 4.53 -14.23 -7.13
CA ASN A 79 5.09 -13.36 -6.09
C ASN A 79 5.68 -12.04 -6.64
N LYS A 80 6.07 -12.00 -7.92
CA LYS A 80 6.39 -10.75 -8.62
C LYS A 80 5.10 -10.05 -9.03
N ALA A 81 4.43 -9.50 -8.03
CA ALA A 81 3.23 -8.70 -8.19
C ALA A 81 3.48 -7.20 -7.94
N LYS A 82 2.69 -6.36 -8.60
CA LYS A 82 2.61 -4.91 -8.48
C LYS A 82 1.17 -4.55 -8.13
N ILE A 83 0.99 -3.87 -7.00
CA ILE A 83 -0.30 -3.34 -6.59
C ILE A 83 -0.54 -2.04 -7.38
N LEU A 84 -1.67 -1.95 -8.07
CA LEU A 84 -2.12 -0.75 -8.78
C LEU A 84 -3.07 0.03 -7.86
N LEU A 85 -2.80 1.33 -7.72
CA LEU A 85 -3.57 2.29 -6.91
C LEU A 85 -3.88 3.50 -7.76
#